data_AF-A0A967N343-F1
#
_entry.id   AF-A0A967N343-F1
#
_cell.length_a   1.000
_cell.length_b   1.000
_cell.length_c   1.000
_cell.angle_alpha   90.00
_cell.angle_beta   90.00
_cell.angle_gamma   90.00
#
_symmetry.space_group_name_H-M   'P 1'
#
loop_
_entity.id
_entity.type
_entity.pdbx_description
1 polymer ?
#
loop_
_entity_poly.entity_id
_entity_poly.type
_entity_poly.pdbx_seq_one_letter_code
_entity_poly.pdbx_strand_id
1 'polypeptide(L)' 'ALLQYDDEQDLLNANVRFNLIHAPLSDVFLVYNERQFVGVDGTPPGRSLALKVTRMFGL' A
#
# COMPACT_ATOMS: atom_id res chain seq x y z
N ALA A 1 -3.31 8.51 1.94
CA ALA A 1 -2.31 7.58 2.48
C ALA A 1 -2.51 7.46 3.98
N LEU A 2 -2.04 6.37 4.59
CA LEU A 2 -2.14 6.12 6.03
C LEU A 2 -0.77 5.73 6.57
N LEU A 3 -0.37 6.36 7.67
CA LEU A 3 0.82 6.03 8.46
C LEU A 3 0.35 5.79 9.90
N GLN A 4 0.84 4.71 10.50
CA GLN A 4 0.47 4.32 11.87
C GLN A 4 1.71 3.82 12.61
N TYR A 5 1.78 4.15 13.90
CA TYR A 5 2.78 3.63 14.81
C TYR A 5 2.09 2.72 15.84
N ASP A 6 2.65 1.55 16.05
CA ASP A 6 2.25 0.57 17.05
C ASP A 6 3.31 0.56 18.15
N ASP A 7 2.95 1.08 19.31
CA ASP A 7 3.83 1.28 20.47
C ASP A 7 4.08 -0.02 21.24
N GLU A 8 3.21 -1.02 21.11
CA GLU A 8 3.39 -2.32 21.78
C GLU A 8 4.44 -3.18 21.05
N GLN A 9 4.53 -3.03 19.73
CA GLN A 9 5.45 -3.78 18.88
C GLN A 9 6.62 -2.95 18.33
N ASP A 10 6.69 -1.67 18.66
CA ASP A 10 7.61 -0.68 18.06
C ASP A 10 7.60 -0.74 16.52
N LEU A 11 6.40 -0.75 15.93
CA LEU A 11 6.20 -0.94 14.48
C LEU A 11 5.62 0.29 13.80
N LEU A 12 6.30 0.76 12.76
CA LEU A 12 5.77 1.74 11.81
C LEU A 12 5.12 1.01 10.63
N ASN A 13 3.84 1.27 10.41
CA ASN A 13 3.06 0.75 9.29
C ASN A 13 2.73 1.87 8.31
N ALA A 14 3.02 1.64 7.02
CA ALA A 14 2.67 2.54 5.93
C ALA A 14 1.75 1.85 4.92
N ASN A 15 0.65 2.53 4.56
CA ASN A 15 -0.27 2.12 3.51
C ASN A 15 -0.50 3.30 2.55
N VAL A 16 0.11 3.23 1.37
CA VAL A 16 0.00 4.26 0.34
C VAL A 16 -0.79 3.71 -0.83
N ARG A 17 -1.79 4.47 -1.28
CA ARG A 17 -2.66 4.10 -2.39
C ARG A 17 -2.74 5.26 -3.37
N PHE A 18 -2.37 4.99 -4.60
CA PHE A 18 -2.62 5.88 -5.73
C PHE A 18 -3.72 5.27 -6.58
N ASN A 19 -4.65 6.10 -7.02
CA ASN A 19 -5.69 5.74 -7.95
C ASN A 19 -5.66 6.68 -9.14
N LEU A 20 -5.47 6.14 -10.34
CA LEU A 20 -5.63 6.85 -11.60
C LEU A 20 -6.93 6.37 -12.25
N ILE A 21 -7.94 7.23 -12.24
CA ILE A 21 -9.21 6.98 -12.91
C ILE A 21 -9.07 7.45 -14.36
N HIS A 22 -8.98 6.52 -15.29
CA HIS A 22 -8.89 6.84 -16.72
C HIS A 22 -10.27 7.11 -17.32
N ALA A 23 -11.25 6.27 -16.98
CA ALA A 23 -12.64 6.36 -17.45
C ALA A 23 -13.58 5.73 -16.40
N PRO A 24 -14.92 5.91 -16.50
CA PRO A 24 -15.85 5.22 -15.63
C PRO A 24 -15.59 3.71 -15.61
N LEU A 25 -15.49 3.13 -14.42
CA LEU A 25 -15.22 1.69 -14.21
C LEU A 25 -13.92 1.18 -14.84
N SER A 26 -12.98 2.07 -15.18
CA SER A 26 -11.66 1.71 -15.71
C SER A 26 -10.57 2.54 -15.02
N ASP A 27 -9.82 1.90 -14.14
CA ASP A 27 -8.85 2.53 -13.26
C ASP A 27 -7.59 1.69 -13.07
N VAL A 28 -6.56 2.36 -12.54
CA VAL A 28 -5.31 1.73 -12.13
C VAL A 28 -5.04 2.12 -10.68
N PHE A 29 -4.92 1.12 -9.82
CA PHE A 29 -4.48 1.30 -8.44
C PHE A 29 -3.05 0.81 -8.26
N LEU A 30 -2.22 1.66 -7.65
CA LEU A 30 -0.93 1.26 -7.12
C LEU A 30 -1.01 1.30 -5.58
N VAL A 31 -0.76 0.16 -4.96
CA VAL A 31 -0.82 0.00 -3.50
C VAL A 31 0.55 -0.42 -3.00
N TYR A 32 1.11 0.39 -2.13
CA TYR A 32 2.33 0.09 -1.39
C TYR A 32 1.97 -0.14 0.08
N ASN A 33 2.42 -1.27 0.64
CA ASN A 33 2.37 -1.49 2.09
C ASN A 33 3.75 -1.83 2.61
N GLU A 34 4.10 -1.25 3.75
CA GLU A 34 5.33 -1.54 4.45
C GLU A 34 5.06 -1.61 5.95
N ARG A 35 5.78 -2.52 6.61
CA ARG A 35 5.90 -2.58 8.05
C ARG A 35 7.39 -2.54 8.37
N GLN A 36 7.79 -1.66 9.28
CA GLN A 36 9.19 -1.50 9.68
C GLN A 36 9.27 -1.36 11.20
N PHE A 37 10.19 -2.10 11.83
CA PHE A 37 10.50 -1.89 13.25
C PHE A 37 11.22 -0.55 13.44
N VAL A 38 10.90 0.15 14.51
CA VAL A 38 11.56 1.40 14.88
C VAL A 38 12.72 1.10 15.82
N GLY A 39 13.94 1.51 15.43
CA GLY A 39 15.12 1.42 16.29
C GLY A 39 15.85 0.06 16.34
N VAL A 40 15.39 -0.96 15.61
CA VAL A 40 16.06 -2.27 15.53
C VAL A 40 16.71 -2.45 14.16
N ASP A 41 18.04 -2.64 14.14
CA ASP A 41 18.77 -3.14 12.97
C ASP A 41 18.45 -4.64 12.81
N GLY A 42 17.37 -4.92 12.10
CA GLY A 42 16.85 -6.28 11.89
C GLY A 42 16.21 -6.43 10.51
N THR A 43 15.82 -7.66 10.17
CA THR A 43 15.07 -7.90 8.92
C THR A 43 13.69 -7.27 9.04
N PRO A 44 13.30 -6.33 8.16
CA PRO A 44 12.01 -5.68 8.23
C PRO A 44 10.87 -6.72 8.05
N PRO A 45 9.75 -6.57 8.77
CA PRO A 45 8.64 -7.52 8.77
C PRO A 45 8.01 -7.71 7.39
N GLY A 46 8.18 -6.74 6.49
CA GLY A 46 7.99 -6.93 5.06
C GLY A 46 7.49 -5.69 4.34
N ARG A 47 7.60 -5.76 3.01
CA ARG A 47 7.03 -4.78 2.08
C ARG A 47 6.27 -5.49 0.98
N SER A 48 5.22 -4.85 0.49
CA SER A 48 4.43 -5.32 -0.64
C SER A 48 4.12 -4.18 -1.58
N LEU A 49 4.15 -4.49 -2.88
CA LEU A 49 3.69 -3.60 -3.94
C LEU A 49 2.68 -4.37 -4.78
N ALA A 50 1.49 -3.80 -4.93
CA ALA A 50 0.42 -4.38 -5.73
C ALA A 50 -0.05 -3.36 -6.78
N LEU A 51 -0.15 -3.83 -8.02
CA LEU A 51 -0.79 -3.11 -9.11
C LEU A 51 -2.13 -3.79 -9.40
N LYS A 52 -3.21 -3.01 -9.44
CA LYS A 52 -4.52 -3.47 -9.88
C LYS A 52 -4.96 -2.65 -11.08
N VAL A 53 -5.44 -3.33 -12.10
CA VAL A 53 -5.94 -2.71 -13.33
C VAL A 53 -7.36 -3.19 -13.53
N THR A 54 -8.29 -2.24 -13.62
CA THR A 54 -9.69 -2.50 -13.95
C THR A 54 -9.97 -1.93 -15.33
N ARG A 55 -10.65 -2.70 -16.18
CA ARG A 55 -11.12 -2.22 -17.47
C ARG A 55 -12.52 -2.72 -17.75
N MET A 56 -13.43 -1.80 -18.03
CA MET A 56 -14.73 -2.15 -18.57
C MET A 56 -14.58 -2.50 -20.05
N PHE A 57 -14.96 -3.70 -20.42
CA PHE A 57 -15.21 -4.08 -21.81
C PHE A 57 -16.70 -3.87 -22.07
N GLY A 58 -17.06 -3.37 -23.26
CA GLY A 58 -18.42 -2.91 -23.58
C GLY A 58 -19.52 -3.96 -23.33
N LEU A 59 -20.77 -3.48 -23.36
CA LEU A 59 -21.98 -4.31 -23.29
C LEU A 59 -22.25 -5.02 -24.62
#